data_AF-A0A9Q1K411-F1
#
_entry.id   AF-A0A9Q1K411-F1
#
_cell.length_a   1.000
_cell.length_b   1.000
_cell.length_c   1.000
_cell.angle_alpha   90.00
_cell.angle_beta   90.00
_cell.angle_gamma   90.00
#
_symmetry.space_group_name_H-M   'P 1'
#
loop_
_entity.id
_entity.type
_entity.pdbx_description
1 polymer ?
#
loop_
_entity_poly.entity_id
_entity_poly.type
_entity_poly.pdbx_seq_one_letter_code
_entity_poly.pdbx_strand_id
1 'polypeptide(L)'
;MFGHSSRSTEDMGRHFGTAIDGNKKQCKFCSKIIKGRITRLKQHLAHKTGDVAPYLEVSVEVKRDINKLLQEFKEKKKDKVRGTRDLEQEIIRSINRIDVDEDDDEDDDQLAFARYQSLQQHQLHHDEQVFRASRVGFTMEEEAIKPQCVNLL
;
A
#
# COMPACT_ATOMS: atom_id res chain seq x y z
N MET A 1 1.66 8.51 23.58
CA MET A 1 2.96 8.71 22.93
C MET A 1 3.20 7.53 21.98
N PHE A 2 2.81 7.63 20.71
CA PHE A 2 3.03 6.54 19.75
C PHE A 2 4.37 6.77 19.05
N GLY A 3 5.41 6.12 19.54
CA GLY A 3 6.73 6.15 18.95
C GLY A 3 6.71 5.47 17.58
N HIS A 4 6.75 6.26 16.52
CA HIS A 4 7.10 5.76 15.20
C HIS A 4 8.58 5.34 15.26
N SER A 5 8.82 4.07 15.61
CA SER A 5 10.14 3.45 15.49
C SER A 5 10.54 3.50 14.03
N SER A 6 11.37 4.49 13.69
CA SER A 6 12.08 4.62 12.44
C SER A 6 13.03 3.43 12.31
N ARG A 7 12.49 2.29 11.86
CA ARG A 7 13.29 1.18 11.36
C ARG A 7 13.92 1.64 10.05
N SER A 8 15.03 2.36 10.12
CA SER A 8 16.03 2.42 9.07
C SER A 8 16.74 1.07 8.96
N THR A 9 15.96 0.00 8.79
CA THR A 9 16.47 -1.21 8.15
C THR A 9 16.65 -0.84 6.70
N GLU A 10 17.73 -0.11 6.41
CA GLU A 10 18.29 0.06 5.07
C GLU A 10 18.04 -1.25 4.33
N ASP A 11 17.15 -1.21 3.35
CA ASP A 11 16.50 -2.39 2.79
C ASP A 11 17.60 -3.38 2.37
N MET A 12 17.84 -4.45 3.14
CA MET A 12 19.03 -5.28 2.96
C MET A 12 19.10 -5.87 1.55
N GLY A 13 17.96 -5.97 0.85
CA GLY A 13 17.93 -6.31 -0.57
C GLY A 13 18.72 -5.36 -1.48
N ARG A 14 18.84 -4.08 -1.12
CA ARG A 14 19.60 -3.05 -1.83
C ARG A 14 21.09 -3.09 -1.49
N HIS A 15 21.49 -3.66 -0.35
CA HIS A 15 22.90 -3.91 -0.07
C HIS A 15 23.50 -4.92 -1.06
N PHE A 16 22.72 -5.91 -1.49
CA PHE A 16 23.19 -6.98 -2.37
C PHE A 16 23.14 -6.66 -3.87
N GLY A 17 22.57 -5.51 -4.27
CA GLY A 17 22.51 -5.14 -5.67
C GLY A 17 22.35 -3.66 -5.93
N THR A 18 22.97 -3.20 -7.00
CA THR A 18 22.96 -1.81 -7.43
C THR A 18 21.90 -1.62 -8.51
N ALA A 19 21.12 -0.55 -8.43
CA ALA A 19 20.24 -0.17 -9.53
C ALA A 19 21.09 0.47 -10.63
N ILE A 20 21.04 -0.08 -11.86
CA ILE A 20 21.75 0.52 -13.00
C ILE A 20 20.78 1.49 -13.68
N ASP A 21 19.76 0.95 -14.35
CA ASP A 21 18.77 1.75 -15.10
C ASP A 21 17.36 1.20 -14.91
N GLY A 22 16.44 2.04 -14.44
CA GLY A 22 15.03 1.72 -14.24
C GLY A 22 14.79 0.38 -13.54
N ASN A 23 14.21 -0.57 -14.28
CA ASN A 23 13.86 -1.91 -13.81
C ASN A 23 15.01 -2.92 -13.86
N LYS A 24 16.26 -2.51 -14.06
CA LYS A 24 17.45 -3.39 -14.06
C LYS A 24 18.22 -3.25 -12.75
N LYS A 25 18.61 -4.39 -12.16
CA LYS A 25 19.43 -4.47 -10.96
C LYS A 25 20.67 -5.32 -11.23
N GLN A 26 21.84 -4.85 -10.83
CA GLN A 26 23.09 -5.60 -10.90
C GLN A 26 23.33 -6.32 -9.59
N CYS A 27 23.65 -7.61 -9.65
CA CYS A 27 24.16 -8.34 -8.51
C CYS A 27 25.59 -7.89 -8.20
N LYS A 28 25.90 -7.52 -6.96
CA LYS A 28 27.26 -7.11 -6.58
C LYS A 28 28.27 -8.26 -6.50
N PHE A 29 27.80 -9.50 -6.43
CA PHE A 29 28.67 -10.68 -6.29
C PHE A 29 29.11 -11.26 -7.63
N CYS A 30 28.18 -11.36 -8.58
CA CYS A 30 28.44 -11.97 -9.90
C CYS A 30 28.32 -10.97 -11.06
N SER A 31 28.09 -9.69 -10.76
CA SER A 31 27.89 -8.60 -11.73
C SER A 31 26.75 -8.83 -12.74
N LYS A 32 25.92 -9.85 -12.55
CA LYS A 32 24.82 -10.21 -13.44
C LYS A 32 23.72 -9.16 -13.38
N ILE A 33 23.26 -8.74 -14.56
CA ILE A 33 22.14 -7.80 -14.69
C ILE A 33 20.84 -8.60 -14.70
N ILE A 34 20.01 -8.37 -13.69
CA ILE A 34 18.70 -8.97 -13.53
C ILE A 34 17.64 -7.91 -13.85
N LYS A 35 16.72 -8.24 -14.76
CA LYS A 35 15.56 -7.40 -15.07
C LYS A 35 14.40 -7.72 -14.12
N GLY A 36 13.81 -6.71 -13.51
CA GLY A 36 12.61 -6.79 -12.69
C GLY A 36 12.78 -6.26 -11.26
N ARG A 37 11.93 -6.77 -10.36
CA ARG A 37 11.88 -6.37 -8.95
C ARG A 37 13.02 -6.99 -8.14
N ILE A 38 13.33 -6.39 -6.99
CA ILE A 38 14.38 -6.83 -6.06
C ILE A 38 14.21 -8.28 -5.55
N THR A 39 12.99 -8.81 -5.62
CA THR A 39 12.68 -10.21 -5.30
C THR A 39 13.45 -11.20 -6.17
N ARG A 40 13.68 -10.88 -7.44
CA ARG A 40 14.45 -11.71 -8.38
C ARG A 40 15.94 -11.76 -8.02
N LEU A 41 16.50 -10.64 -7.60
CA LEU A 41 17.87 -10.58 -7.06
C LEU A 41 18.01 -11.41 -5.78
N LYS A 42 17.03 -11.34 -4.87
CA LYS A 42 17.02 -12.17 -3.66
C LYS A 42 16.95 -13.67 -3.99
N GLN A 43 16.16 -14.08 -4.98
CA GLN A 43 16.07 -15.47 -5.44
C GLN A 43 17.39 -15.99 -6.03
N HIS A 44 18.03 -15.17 -6.87
CA HIS A 44 19.31 -15.46 -7.50
C HIS A 44 20.42 -15.80 -6.48
N LEU A 45 20.46 -15.05 -5.38
CA LEU A 45 21.45 -15.23 -4.30
C LEU A 45 21.09 -16.34 -3.31
N ALA A 46 19.79 -16.63 -3.14
CA ALA A 46 19.31 -17.65 -2.22
C ALA A 46 19.43 -19.09 -2.76
N HIS A 47 19.95 -19.28 -3.99
CA HIS A 47 19.89 -20.54 -4.73
C HIS A 47 18.49 -21.14 -4.83
N LYS A 48 17.44 -20.30 -4.79
CA LYS A 48 16.08 -20.79 -4.99
C LYS A 48 15.80 -20.91 -6.48
N THR A 49 15.37 -22.10 -6.89
CA THR A 49 14.82 -22.36 -8.21
C THR A 49 13.62 -21.43 -8.46
N GLY A 50 13.66 -20.73 -9.60
CA GLY A 50 12.70 -19.70 -9.99
C GLY A 50 13.09 -19.08 -11.33
N ASP A 51 12.63 -17.85 -11.60
CA ASP A 51 12.82 -17.17 -12.89
C ASP A 51 14.27 -16.76 -13.23
N VAL A 52 15.21 -16.86 -12.28
CA VAL A 52 16.58 -16.38 -12.44
C VAL A 52 17.57 -17.47 -12.05
N ALA A 53 18.53 -17.74 -12.93
CA ALA A 53 19.58 -18.72 -12.69
C ALA A 53 20.35 -18.41 -11.39
N PRO A 54 20.53 -19.38 -10.48
CA PRO A 54 21.19 -19.17 -9.19
C PRO A 54 22.69 -18.91 -9.35
N TYR A 55 23.29 -18.13 -8.44
CA TYR A 55 24.74 -17.93 -8.43
C TYR A 55 25.43 -18.86 -7.43
N LEU A 56 25.95 -19.99 -7.91
CA LEU A 56 26.47 -21.08 -7.08
C LEU A 56 27.66 -20.72 -6.18
N GLU A 57 28.42 -19.67 -6.49
CA GLU A 57 29.63 -19.26 -5.74
C GLU A 57 29.37 -18.19 -4.66
N VAL A 58 28.11 -17.93 -4.29
CA VAL A 58 27.80 -17.03 -3.16
C VAL A 58 28.42 -17.56 -1.86
N SER A 59 29.04 -16.67 -1.08
CA SER A 59 29.53 -16.98 0.27
C SER A 59 28.39 -17.50 1.16
N VAL A 60 28.70 -18.51 1.97
CA VAL A 60 27.73 -19.21 2.84
C VAL A 60 27.00 -18.24 3.78
N GLU A 61 27.69 -17.20 4.25
CA GLU A 61 27.12 -16.16 5.11
C GLU A 61 26.05 -15.34 4.39
N VAL A 62 26.36 -14.87 3.18
CA VAL A 62 25.42 -14.12 2.33
C VAL A 62 24.19 -14.97 1.99
N LYS A 63 24.37 -16.26 1.71
CA LYS A 63 23.26 -17.20 1.47
C LYS A 63 22.36 -17.33 2.70
N ARG A 64 22.95 -17.41 3.90
CA ARG A 64 22.22 -17.52 5.17
C ARG A 64 21.40 -16.27 5.43
N ASP A 65 22.01 -15.10 5.29
CA ASP A 65 21.36 -13.82 5.56
C ASP A 65 20.19 -13.56 4.61
N ILE A 66 20.37 -13.88 3.31
CA ILE A 66 19.32 -13.71 2.31
C ILE A 66 18.18 -14.71 2.52
N ASN A 67 18.47 -15.95 2.92
CA ASN A 67 17.43 -16.92 3.25
C ASN A 67 16.64 -16.51 4.50
N LYS A 68 17.32 -16.01 5.55
CA LYS A 68 16.68 -15.48 6.76
C LYS A 68 15.75 -14.32 6.41
N LEU A 69 16.22 -13.36 5.61
CA LEU A 69 15.39 -12.27 5.12
C LEU A 69 14.16 -12.76 4.38
N LEU A 70 14.33 -13.69 3.43
CA LEU A 70 13.20 -14.25 2.67
C LEU A 70 12.17 -14.95 3.59
N GLN A 71 12.63 -15.60 4.65
CA GLN A 71 11.76 -16.25 5.63
C GLN A 71 11.00 -15.21 6.47
N GLU A 72 11.67 -14.19 6.99
CA GLU A 72 11.04 -13.10 7.73
C GLU A 72 9.98 -12.36 6.90
N PHE A 73 10.23 -12.14 5.60
CA PHE A 73 9.22 -11.53 4.71
C PHE A 73 7.99 -12.43 4.52
N LYS A 74 8.17 -13.75 4.47
CA LYS A 74 7.04 -14.71 4.40
C LYS A 74 6.24 -14.72 5.68
N GLU A 75 6.90 -14.71 6.83
CA GLU A 75 6.27 -14.71 8.15
C GLU A 75 5.50 -13.42 8.39
N LYS A 76 6.10 -12.25 8.13
CA LYS A 76 5.40 -10.96 8.20
C LYS A 76 4.15 -10.91 7.30
N LYS A 77 4.20 -11.53 6.12
CA LYS A 77 3.05 -11.61 5.22
C LYS A 77 1.96 -12.52 5.80
N LYS A 78 2.34 -13.67 6.39
CA LYS A 78 1.40 -14.56 7.08
C LYS A 78 0.77 -13.90 8.31
N ASP A 79 1.56 -13.17 9.11
CA ASP A 79 1.05 -12.49 10.30
C ASP A 79 0.07 -11.37 9.96
N LYS A 80 0.31 -10.61 8.88
CA LYS A 80 -0.67 -9.63 8.39
C LYS A 80 -1.98 -10.29 7.99
N VAL A 81 -1.93 -11.38 7.23
CA VAL A 81 -3.13 -12.12 6.80
C VAL A 81 -3.84 -12.76 7.99
N ARG A 82 -3.09 -13.28 8.98
CA ARG A 82 -3.66 -13.81 10.21
C ARG A 82 -4.35 -12.70 10.99
N GLY A 83 -3.71 -11.55 11.18
CA GLY A 83 -4.27 -10.41 11.89
C GLY A 83 -5.56 -9.87 11.27
N THR A 84 -5.64 -9.77 9.93
CA THR A 84 -6.89 -9.36 9.26
C THR A 84 -7.99 -10.40 9.45
N ARG A 85 -7.67 -11.68 9.30
CA ARG A 85 -8.62 -12.77 9.47
C ARG A 85 -9.13 -12.88 10.91
N ASP A 86 -8.25 -12.69 11.88
CA ASP A 86 -8.60 -12.76 13.30
C ASP A 86 -9.52 -11.58 13.66
N LEU A 87 -9.25 -10.37 13.14
CA LEU A 87 -10.13 -9.21 13.28
C LEU A 87 -11.50 -9.44 12.62
N GLU A 88 -11.53 -9.97 11.39
CA GLU A 88 -12.78 -10.32 10.71
C GLU A 88 -13.60 -11.34 11.51
N GLN A 89 -12.95 -12.37 12.06
CA GLN A 89 -13.61 -13.36 12.91
C GLN A 89 -14.13 -12.76 14.23
N GLU A 90 -13.42 -11.80 14.80
CA GLU A 90 -13.87 -11.07 15.98
C GLU A 90 -15.13 -10.25 15.68
N ILE A 91 -15.14 -9.51 14.57
CA ILE A 91 -16.32 -8.74 14.11
C ILE A 91 -17.54 -9.66 13.92
N ILE A 92 -17.38 -10.78 13.20
CA ILE A 92 -18.46 -11.75 12.97
C ILE A 92 -18.97 -12.32 14.29
N ARG A 93 -18.07 -12.67 15.22
CA ARG A 93 -18.46 -13.20 16.52
C ARG A 93 -19.21 -12.17 17.37
N SER A 94 -18.86 -10.89 17.27
CA SER A 94 -19.55 -9.80 17.97
C SER A 94 -20.95 -9.58 17.41
N ILE A 95 -21.14 -9.60 16.09
CA ILE A 95 -22.46 -9.48 15.44
C ILE A 95 -23.38 -10.62 15.88
N ASN A 96 -22.87 -11.86 15.91
CA ASN A 96 -23.65 -13.04 16.30
C ASN A 96 -24.03 -13.10 17.79
N ARG A 97 -23.51 -12.19 18.64
CA ARG A 97 -23.85 -12.09 20.07
C ARG A 97 -24.84 -10.98 20.38
N ILE A 98 -25.20 -10.18 19.38
CA ILE A 98 -26.25 -9.18 19.50
C ILE A 98 -27.54 -9.92 19.20
N ASP A 99 -28.32 -10.22 20.24
CA ASP A 99 -29.72 -10.55 20.07
C ASP A 99 -30.39 -9.27 19.56
N VAL A 100 -30.68 -9.23 18.26
CA VAL A 100 -31.44 -8.16 17.64
C VAL A 100 -32.88 -8.38 18.06
N ASP A 101 -33.35 -7.64 19.06
CA ASP A 101 -34.79 -7.55 19.32
C ASP A 101 -35.43 -6.94 18.05
N GLU A 102 -36.29 -7.71 17.39
CA GLU A 102 -37.01 -7.34 16.15
C GLU A 102 -38.14 -6.33 16.43
N ASP A 103 -37.86 -5.19 17.05
CA ASP A 103 -38.84 -4.12 17.25
C ASP A 103 -38.14 -2.75 17.32
N ASP A 104 -37.61 -2.23 16.19
CA ASP A 104 -37.67 -0.78 15.89
C ASP A 104 -37.30 -0.51 14.41
N ASP A 105 -38.31 -0.27 13.57
CA ASP A 105 -38.13 0.17 12.17
C ASP A 105 -37.67 1.66 12.08
N GLU A 106 -37.30 2.32 13.19
CA GLU A 106 -36.97 3.76 13.25
C GLU A 106 -35.45 4.09 13.26
N ASP A 107 -34.55 3.13 13.46
CA ASP A 107 -33.09 3.38 13.58
C ASP A 107 -32.30 3.36 12.25
N ASP A 108 -32.93 3.06 11.10
CA ASP A 108 -32.26 3.04 9.78
C ASP A 108 -32.04 4.46 9.22
N ASP A 109 -32.95 5.40 9.46
CA ASP A 109 -32.89 6.76 8.91
C ASP A 109 -31.68 7.56 9.44
N GLN A 110 -31.36 7.41 10.73
CA GLN A 110 -30.22 8.10 11.34
C GLN A 110 -28.89 7.56 10.80
N LEU A 111 -28.78 6.24 10.60
CA LEU A 111 -27.60 5.60 10.03
C LEU A 111 -27.44 5.92 8.54
N ALA A 112 -28.54 5.94 7.79
CA ALA A 112 -28.58 6.36 6.40
C ALA A 112 -28.14 7.83 6.25
N PHE A 113 -28.61 8.72 7.12
CA PHE A 113 -28.21 10.12 7.14
C PHE A 113 -26.72 10.30 7.45
N ALA A 114 -26.19 9.57 8.44
CA ALA A 114 -24.76 9.61 8.79
C ALA A 114 -23.87 9.11 7.64
N ARG A 115 -24.30 8.06 6.93
CA ARG A 115 -23.61 7.55 5.72
C ARG A 115 -23.64 8.60 4.60
N TYR A 116 -24.79 9.21 4.35
CA TYR A 116 -24.94 10.25 3.33
C TYR A 116 -24.04 11.46 3.61
N GLN A 117 -24.03 11.96 4.85
CA GLN A 117 -23.20 13.08 5.26
C GLN A 117 -21.69 12.77 5.10
N SER A 118 -21.29 11.56 5.49
CA SER A 118 -19.89 11.11 5.36
C SER A 118 -19.45 11.05 3.89
N LEU A 119 -20.29 10.51 3.01
CA LEU A 119 -20.02 10.45 1.56
C LEU A 119 -19.94 11.84 0.94
N GLN A 120 -20.87 12.73 1.29
CA GLN A 120 -20.88 14.10 0.81
C GLN A 120 -19.63 14.86 1.26
N GLN A 121 -19.24 14.74 2.53
CA GLN A 121 -18.03 15.39 3.04
C GLN A 121 -16.77 14.87 2.35
N HIS A 122 -16.67 13.56 2.12
CA HIS A 122 -15.54 12.98 1.39
C HIS A 122 -15.46 13.49 -0.06
N GLN A 123 -16.61 13.56 -0.74
CA GLN A 123 -16.69 14.08 -2.11
C GLN A 123 -16.27 15.56 -2.16
N LEU A 124 -16.77 16.40 -1.27
CA LEU A 124 -16.38 17.79 -1.17
C LEU A 124 -14.89 17.96 -0.87
N HIS A 125 -14.34 17.17 0.05
CA HIS A 125 -12.91 17.23 0.38
C HIS A 125 -12.03 16.75 -0.78
N HIS A 126 -12.48 15.76 -1.55
CA HIS A 126 -11.82 15.32 -2.76
C HIS A 126 -11.85 16.43 -3.83
N ASP A 127 -13.01 17.02 -4.07
CA ASP A 127 -13.18 18.09 -5.07
C ASP A 127 -12.39 19.35 -4.69
N GLU A 128 -12.34 19.69 -3.40
CA GLU A 128 -11.50 20.76 -2.89
C GLU A 128 -10.01 20.46 -3.11
N GLN A 129 -9.56 19.24 -2.84
CA GLN A 129 -8.19 18.84 -3.11
C GLN A 129 -7.85 18.87 -4.60
N VAL A 130 -8.76 18.42 -5.47
CA VAL A 130 -8.61 18.49 -6.93
C VAL A 130 -8.55 19.94 -7.40
N PHE A 131 -9.40 20.82 -6.87
CA PHE A 131 -9.41 22.24 -7.20
C PHE A 131 -8.16 22.96 -6.70
N ARG A 132 -7.70 22.66 -5.48
CA ARG A 132 -6.43 23.15 -4.92
C ARG A 132 -5.25 22.67 -5.75
N ALA A 133 -5.22 21.40 -6.15
CA ALA A 133 -4.19 20.83 -7.02
C ALA A 133 -4.17 21.49 -8.41
N SER A 134 -5.35 21.79 -8.96
CA SER A 134 -5.50 22.48 -10.25
C SER A 134 -4.98 23.93 -10.22
N ARG A 135 -5.14 24.63 -9.08
CA ARG A 135 -4.58 25.99 -8.90
C ARG A 135 -3.06 26.05 -8.82
N VAL A 136 -2.38 24.95 -8.49
CA VAL A 136 -0.90 24.88 -8.53
C VAL A 136 -0.39 24.69 -9.97
N GLY A 137 -1.28 24.50 -10.96
CA GLY A 137 -0.93 24.20 -12.35
C GLY A 137 -1.27 25.26 -13.39
N PHE A 138 -1.84 26.41 -13.02
CA PHE A 138 -2.25 27.43 -14.01
C PHE A 138 -1.78 28.83 -13.59
N THR A 139 -0.62 29.25 -14.10
CA THR A 139 -0.25 30.66 -14.14
C THR A 139 -0.70 31.23 -15.48
N MET A 140 -1.50 32.30 -15.39
CA MET A 140 -1.89 33.26 -16.43
C MET A 140 -2.65 32.71 -17.66
N GLU A 141 -3.97 32.95 -17.68
CA GLU A 141 -4.55 33.90 -18.63
C GLU A 141 -5.98 34.26 -18.18
N GLU A 142 -6.19 35.57 -18.11
CA GLU A 142 -7.40 36.25 -17.67
C GLU A 142 -8.42 36.21 -18.81
N GLU A 143 -9.46 35.40 -18.70
CA GLU A 143 -10.69 35.57 -19.49
C GLU A 143 -11.90 35.48 -18.55
N ALA A 144 -12.49 36.64 -18.33
CA ALA A 144 -13.68 36.84 -17.53
C ALA A 144 -14.92 36.22 -18.19
N ILE A 145 -15.32 35.03 -17.75
CA ILE A 145 -16.65 34.49 -18.08
C ILE A 145 -17.65 35.05 -17.06
N LYS A 146 -18.37 36.10 -17.47
CA LYS A 146 -19.48 36.69 -16.71
C LYS A 146 -20.62 35.66 -16.55
N PRO A 147 -21.23 35.52 -15.37
CA PRO A 147 -22.45 34.73 -15.24
C PRO A 147 -23.61 35.51 -15.90
N GLN A 148 -24.23 34.92 -16.92
CA GLN A 148 -25.52 35.40 -17.43
C GLN A 148 -26.60 35.07 -16.39
N CYS A 149 -27.22 36.10 -15.83
CA CYS A 149 -28.46 35.98 -15.09
C CYS A 149 -29.57 35.52 -16.05
N VAL A 150 -30.12 34.33 -15.83
CA VAL A 150 -31.33 33.88 -16.51
C VAL A 150 -32.54 34.54 -15.84
N ASN A 151 -33.27 35.34 -16.62
CA ASN A 151 -34.54 35.96 -16.23
C ASN A 151 -35.61 34.88 -16.10
N LEU A 152 -36.31 34.85 -14.96
CA LEU A 152 -37.56 34.11 -14.80
C LEU A 152 -38.71 35.07 -15.16
N LEU A 153 -39.47 34.69 -16.19
CA LEU A 153 -40.77 35.29 -16.56
C LEU A 153 -41.83 34.91 -15.53
#